data_AF-A0A946MY00-F1
#
_entry.id   AF-A0A946MY00-F1
#
_cell.length_a   1.000
_cell.length_b   1.000
_cell.length_c   1.000
_cell.angle_alpha   90.00
_cell.angle_beta   90.00
_cell.angle_gamma   90.00
#
_symmetry.space_group_name_H-M   'P 1'
#
loop_
_entity.id
_entity.type
_entity.pdbx_description
1 polymer ?
#
loop_
_entity_poly.entity_id
_entity_poly.type
_entity_poly.pdbx_seq_one_letter_code
_entity_poly.pdbx_strand_id
1 'polypeptide(L)'
;MICQVAGGDFADLHDNLMQSGKNIRMISVSFDTRNDTLSDYAELHTASGGPWVVARVGAEQRETVQWVFNVIVIPEVWRGFQHNTAVLGIDPDGCHSGVFDTDALGQITSVVIK
;
A
#
# COMPACT_ATOMS: atom_id res chain seq x y z
N MET A 1 -2.06 10.63 6.68
CA MET A 1 -2.43 11.12 5.34
C MET A 1 -1.78 10.18 4.34
N ILE A 2 -2.56 9.54 3.48
CA ILE A 2 -1.98 8.86 2.30
C ILE A 2 -1.58 9.97 1.32
N CYS A 3 -0.36 9.90 0.79
CA CYS A 3 0.12 10.90 -0.17
C CYS A 3 -0.73 10.81 -1.44
N GLN A 4 -1.52 11.86 -1.75
CA GLN A 4 -2.38 11.88 -2.94
C GLN A 4 -1.58 11.70 -4.23
N VAL A 5 -0.30 12.12 -4.28
CA VAL A 5 0.59 11.95 -5.43
C VAL A 5 0.88 10.47 -5.70
N ALA A 6 1.07 9.66 -4.65
CA ALA A 6 1.25 8.21 -4.79
C ALA A 6 -0.06 7.48 -5.12
N GLY A 7 -1.23 8.12 -4.94
CA GLY A 7 -2.52 7.53 -5.23
C GLY A 7 -2.72 7.21 -6.72
N GLY A 8 -2.16 8.03 -7.62
CA GLY A 8 -2.14 7.76 -9.06
C GLY A 8 -1.34 6.50 -9.38
N ASP A 9 -0.10 6.42 -8.90
CA ASP A 9 0.78 5.27 -9.15
C ASP A 9 0.21 3.96 -8.59
N PHE A 10 -0.48 4.00 -7.45
CA PHE A 10 -1.17 2.83 -6.91
C PHE A 10 -2.38 2.42 -7.75
N ALA A 11 -3.15 3.39 -8.27
CA ALA A 11 -4.26 3.10 -9.17
C ALA A 11 -3.77 2.46 -10.48
N ASP A 12 -2.68 2.98 -11.06
CA ASP A 12 -2.07 2.40 -12.26
C ASP A 12 -1.56 0.97 -12.00
N LEU A 13 -0.90 0.74 -10.86
CA LEU A 13 -0.48 -0.60 -10.45
C LEU A 13 -1.69 -1.54 -10.30
N HIS A 14 -2.75 -1.11 -9.63
CA HIS A 14 -3.97 -1.88 -9.47
C HIS A 14 -4.57 -2.28 -10.82
N ASP A 15 -4.72 -1.34 -11.75
CA ASP A 15 -5.32 -1.59 -13.05
C ASP A 15 -4.48 -2.56 -13.87
N ASN A 16 -3.16 -2.45 -13.80
CA ASN A 16 -2.23 -3.38 -14.40
C ASN A 16 -2.32 -4.80 -13.78
N LEU A 17 -2.46 -4.89 -12.45
CA LEU A 17 -2.67 -6.17 -11.76
C LEU A 17 -3.99 -6.82 -12.18
N MET A 18 -5.08 -6.04 -12.28
CA MET A 18 -6.37 -6.53 -12.77
C MET A 18 -6.31 -7.03 -14.21
N GLN A 19 -5.62 -6.30 -15.09
CA GLN A 19 -5.42 -6.70 -16.50
C GLN A 19 -4.57 -7.96 -16.66
N SER A 20 -3.67 -8.24 -15.70
CA SER A 20 -2.87 -9.47 -15.71
C SER A 20 -3.72 -10.75 -15.52
N GLY A 21 -4.97 -10.62 -15.07
CA GLY A 21 -5.88 -11.74 -14.79
C GLY A 21 -5.48 -12.56 -13.57
N LYS A 22 -4.49 -12.10 -12.81
CA LYS A 22 -3.95 -12.79 -11.63
C LYS A 22 -4.75 -12.42 -10.38
N ASN A 23 -4.99 -13.39 -9.50
CA ASN A 23 -5.71 -13.16 -8.24
C ASN A 23 -4.78 -12.56 -7.17
N ILE A 24 -4.49 -11.27 -7.31
CA ILE A 24 -3.67 -10.49 -6.37
C ILE A 24 -4.58 -9.49 -5.66
N ARG A 25 -4.41 -9.35 -4.34
CA ARG A 25 -5.10 -8.32 -3.55
C ARG A 25 -4.13 -7.22 -3.18
N MET A 26 -4.57 -5.97 -3.32
CA MET A 26 -3.82 -4.80 -2.88
C MET A 26 -4.41 -4.24 -1.59
N ILE A 27 -3.52 -3.84 -0.66
CA ILE A 27 -3.91 -3.21 0.60
C ILE A 27 -3.10 -1.93 0.75
N SER A 28 -3.78 -0.78 0.69
CA SER A 28 -3.15 0.50 1.05
C SER A 28 -3.29 0.73 2.54
N VAL A 29 -2.17 0.94 3.23
CA VAL A 29 -2.14 1.03 4.70
C VAL A 29 -1.79 2.46 5.13
N SER A 30 -2.68 3.08 5.93
CA SER A 30 -2.41 4.38 6.55
C SER A 30 -1.86 4.22 7.97
N PHE A 31 -0.75 4.92 8.23
CA PHE A 31 -0.14 5.06 9.57
C PHE A 31 -0.66 6.26 10.35
N ASP A 32 -1.55 7.06 9.74
CA ASP A 32 -2.20 8.18 10.40
C ASP A 32 -3.44 7.70 11.14
N THR A 33 -3.33 7.74 12.46
CA THR A 33 -4.34 7.24 13.39
C THR A 33 -5.44 8.26 13.69
N ARG A 34 -5.33 9.49 13.19
CA ARG A 34 -6.23 10.60 13.57
C ARG A 34 -7.06 11.15 12.41
N ASN A 35 -6.70 10.84 11.18
CA ASN A 35 -7.30 11.47 10.01
C ASN A 35 -8.39 10.61 9.36
N ASP A 36 -9.60 11.17 9.25
CA ASP A 36 -10.80 10.49 8.73
C ASP A 36 -10.96 10.52 7.20
N THR A 37 -10.06 11.16 6.46
CA THR A 37 -10.12 11.24 4.99
C THR A 37 -9.80 9.93 4.27
N LEU A 38 -9.69 8.79 4.97
CA LEU A 38 -9.40 7.49 4.36
C LEU A 38 -10.57 6.95 3.54
N SER A 39 -11.81 7.25 3.95
CA SER A 39 -13.00 6.87 3.18
C SER A 39 -13.01 7.60 1.83
N ASP A 40 -12.75 8.90 1.84
CA ASP A 40 -12.72 9.73 0.63
C ASP A 40 -11.61 9.27 -0.33
N TYR A 41 -10.43 8.90 0.20
CA TYR A 41 -9.35 8.33 -0.60
C TYR A 41 -9.75 6.97 -1.20
N ALA A 42 -10.38 6.10 -0.41
CA ALA A 42 -10.83 4.80 -0.90
C ALA A 42 -11.87 4.94 -2.01
N GLU A 43 -12.81 5.87 -1.85
CA GLU A 43 -13.84 6.15 -2.85
C GLU A 43 -13.24 6.72 -4.14
N LEU A 44 -12.33 7.69 -4.03
CA LEU A 44 -11.65 8.30 -5.17
C LEU A 44 -10.91 7.29 -6.04
N HIS A 45 -10.30 6.28 -5.41
CA HIS A 45 -9.49 5.27 -6.09
C HIS A 45 -10.20 3.92 -6.27
N THR A 46 -11.51 3.83 -5.96
CA THR A 46 -12.26 2.57 -5.98
C THR A 46 -11.62 1.46 -5.10
N ALA A 47 -10.88 1.87 -4.07
CA ALA A 47 -10.15 1.01 -3.14
C ALA A 47 -11.02 0.60 -1.93
N SER A 48 -12.32 0.39 -2.16
CA SER A 48 -13.33 0.05 -1.15
C SER A 48 -13.84 -1.40 -1.25
N GLY A 49 -13.21 -2.25 -2.06
CA GLY A 49 -13.74 -3.57 -2.44
C GLY A 49 -12.70 -4.71 -2.54
N GLY A 50 -13.14 -5.89 -2.96
CA GLY A 50 -12.36 -7.15 -2.90
C GLY A 50 -10.94 -7.16 -3.50
N PRO A 51 -10.64 -6.49 -4.63
CA PRO A 51 -9.28 -6.49 -5.20
C PRO A 51 -8.37 -5.41 -4.59
N TRP A 52 -8.95 -4.35 -4.01
CA TRP A 52 -8.19 -3.28 -3.37
C TRP A 52 -8.96 -2.69 -2.19
N VAL A 53 -8.34 -2.75 -1.01
CA VAL A 53 -8.86 -2.16 0.22
C VAL A 53 -7.89 -1.15 0.83
N VAL A 54 -8.45 -0.16 1.51
CA VAL A 54 -7.70 0.76 2.38
C VAL A 54 -7.85 0.32 3.83
N ALA A 55 -6.73 0.17 4.53
CA ALA A 55 -6.68 -0.20 5.94
C ALA A 55 -5.96 0.89 6.75
N ARG A 56 -6.27 0.95 8.06
CA ARG A 56 -5.59 1.82 9.02
C ARG A 56 -4.91 0.95 10.07
N VAL A 57 -3.66 1.27 10.39
CA VAL A 57 -2.92 0.58 11.47
C VAL A 57 -3.43 1.06 12.82
N GLY A 58 -3.70 0.13 13.74
CA GLY A 58 -3.98 0.44 15.14
C GLY A 58 -2.79 1.16 15.78
N ALA A 59 -3.04 2.10 16.69
CA ALA A 59 -1.97 2.89 17.32
C ALA A 59 -0.93 2.01 18.03
N GLU A 60 -1.38 0.91 18.62
CA GLU A 60 -0.59 -0.10 19.32
C GLU A 60 0.22 -1.01 18.39
N GLN A 61 -0.20 -1.15 17.13
CA GLN A 61 0.46 -2.01 16.13
C GLN A 61 1.45 -1.22 15.27
N ARG A 62 1.45 0.11 15.38
CA ARG A 62 2.17 1.02 14.49
C ARG A 62 3.69 0.76 14.46
N GLU A 63 4.32 0.50 15.60
CA GLU A 63 5.76 0.22 15.66
C GLU A 63 6.09 -1.13 15.04
N THR A 64 5.31 -2.16 15.37
CA THR A 64 5.47 -3.51 14.82
C THR A 64 5.32 -3.51 13.29
N VAL A 65 4.29 -2.84 12.77
CA VAL A 65 4.06 -2.74 11.32
C VAL A 65 5.20 -1.98 10.65
N GLN A 66 5.65 -0.84 11.19
CA GLN A 66 6.80 -0.13 10.62
C GLN A 66 8.07 -0.99 10.60
N TRP A 67 8.29 -1.78 11.65
CA TRP A 67 9.44 -2.68 11.73
C TRP A 67 9.34 -3.85 10.74
N VAL A 68 8.19 -4.54 10.68
CA VAL A 68 7.95 -5.66 9.76
C VAL A 68 8.06 -5.23 8.30
N PHE A 69 7.51 -4.06 7.97
CA PHE A 69 7.49 -3.56 6.61
C PHE A 69 8.70 -2.68 6.27
N ASN A 70 9.65 -2.51 7.21
CA ASN A 70 10.83 -1.66 7.08
C ASN A 70 10.51 -0.24 6.56
N VAL A 71 9.35 0.31 6.95
CA VAL A 71 8.88 1.64 6.54
C VAL A 71 9.34 2.66 7.57
N ILE A 72 10.21 3.58 7.15
CA ILE A 72 10.60 4.72 7.98
C ILE A 72 9.58 5.84 7.77
N VAL A 73 8.73 6.08 8.77
CA VAL A 73 7.81 7.23 8.79
C VAL A 73 8.54 8.43 9.39
N ILE A 74 8.99 9.37 8.55
CA ILE A 74 9.55 10.64 9.01
C ILE A 74 8.44 11.69 9.01
N PRO A 75 7.96 12.17 10.18
CA PRO A 75 7.01 13.27 10.23
C PRO A 75 7.69 14.58 9.83
N GLU A 76 7.26 15.21 8.73
CA GLU A 76 7.74 16.54 8.35
C GLU A 76 6.73 17.62 8.77
N VAL A 77 7.21 18.57 9.57
CA VAL A 77 6.37 19.53 10.31
C VAL A 77 5.68 20.57 9.39
N TRP A 78 6.09 20.67 8.12
CA TRP A 78 5.61 21.72 7.20
C TRP A 78 5.01 21.23 5.86
N ARG A 79 5.15 19.95 5.49
CA ARG A 79 4.60 19.39 4.22
C ARG A 79 3.85 18.06 4.36
N GLY A 80 3.68 17.54 5.57
CA GLY A 80 3.09 16.22 5.82
C GLY A 80 4.18 15.15 5.95
N PHE A 81 3.91 13.94 5.46
CA PHE A 81 4.86 12.83 5.56
C PHE A 81 5.55 12.57 4.20
N GLN A 82 6.89 12.53 4.17
CA GLN A 82 7.61 11.85 3.09
C GLN A 82 7.72 10.37 3.44
N HIS A 83 7.23 9.51 2.56
CA HIS A 83 7.39 8.07 2.66
C HIS A 83 7.99 7.57 1.36
N ASN A 84 8.91 6.61 1.46
CA ASN A 84 9.30 5.80 0.32
C ASN A 84 8.02 5.13 -0.20
N THR A 85 7.64 5.40 -1.45
CA THR A 85 6.49 4.75 -2.10
C THR A 85 6.88 3.31 -2.40
N ALA A 86 6.86 2.48 -1.36
CA ALA A 86 7.31 1.10 -1.39
C ALA A 86 6.09 0.17 -1.38
N VAL A 87 6.00 -0.71 -2.37
CA VAL A 87 5.03 -1.80 -2.44
C VAL A 87 5.68 -3.02 -1.82
N LEU A 88 5.07 -3.55 -0.76
CA LEU A 88 5.55 -4.77 -0.10
C LEU A 88 4.85 -5.98 -0.71
N GLY A 89 5.64 -6.92 -1.23
CA GLY A 89 5.16 -8.21 -1.68
C GLY A 89 5.00 -9.15 -0.50
N ILE A 90 3.81 -9.76 -0.39
CA ILE A 90 3.54 -10.89 0.50
C ILE A 90 3.20 -12.08 -0.39
N ASP A 91 3.90 -13.20 -0.20
CA ASP A 91 3.63 -14.43 -0.94
C ASP A 91 2.37 -15.16 -0.42
N PRO A 92 1.88 -16.21 -1.12
CA PRO A 92 0.71 -16.96 -0.68
C PRO A 92 0.86 -17.66 0.68
N ASP A 93 2.09 -17.87 1.15
CA ASP A 93 2.39 -18.45 2.47
C ASP A 93 2.35 -17.39 3.59
N GLY A 94 2.15 -16.12 3.23
CA GLY A 94 2.11 -14.99 4.16
C GLY A 94 3.49 -14.41 4.50
N CYS A 95 4.53 -14.79 3.76
CA CYS A 95 5.90 -14.34 3.99
C CYS A 95 6.20 -13.07 3.19
N HIS A 96 6.97 -12.15 3.80
CA HIS A 96 7.52 -11.00 3.08
C HIS A 96 8.47 -11.47 1.99
N SER A 97 8.18 -11.05 0.76
CA SER A 97 8.83 -11.56 -0.44
C SER A 97 9.59 -10.49 -1.22
N GLY A 98 9.46 -9.22 -0.84
CA GLY A 98 10.27 -8.13 -1.35
C GLY A 98 9.64 -6.75 -1.16
N VAL A 99 10.45 -5.73 -1.44
CA VAL A 99 10.02 -4.33 -1.55
C VAL A 99 10.20 -3.90 -2.99
N PHE A 100 9.17 -3.31 -3.57
CA PHE A 100 9.09 -2.96 -4.98
C PHE A 100 8.66 -1.51 -5.16
N ASP A 101 9.04 -0.92 -6.29
CA ASP A 101 8.44 0.32 -6.76
C ASP A 101 7.08 0.01 -7.42
N THR A 102 6.22 1.02 -7.56
CA THR A 102 4.86 0.87 -8.12
C THR A 102 4.84 0.48 -9.59
N ASP A 103 5.92 0.72 -10.33
CA ASP A 103 6.06 0.38 -11.75
C ASP A 103 6.65 -1.04 -12.00
N ALA A 104 7.05 -1.75 -10.93
CA ALA A 104 7.74 -3.05 -11.02
C ALA A 104 6.80 -4.26 -11.19
N LEU A 105 5.73 -4.14 -11.99
CA LEU A 105 4.67 -5.15 -12.17
C LEU A 105 5.21 -6.58 -12.44
N GLY A 106 6.19 -6.69 -13.33
CA GLY A 106 6.77 -7.98 -13.70
C GLY A 106 7.42 -8.69 -12.50
N GLN A 107 8.11 -7.94 -11.65
CA GLN A 107 8.75 -8.48 -10.45
C GLN A 107 7.71 -8.85 -9.40
N ILE A 108 6.77 -7.95 -9.12
CA ILE A 108 5.67 -8.17 -8.16
C ILE A 108 4.95 -9.48 -8.49
N THR A 109 4.48 -9.61 -9.74
CA THR A 109 3.66 -10.75 -10.13
C THR A 109 4.43 -12.08 -10.28
N SER A 110 5.77 -12.05 -10.27
CA SER A 110 6.63 -13.24 -10.30
C SER A 110 6.90 -13.83 -8.91
N VAL A 111 6.70 -13.02 -7.87
CA VAL A 111 7.01 -13.39 -6.49
C VAL A 111 5.74 -13.67 -5.68
N VAL A 112 4.67 -12.91 -5.90
CA VAL A 112 3.41 -13.06 -5.14
C VAL A 112 2.52 -14.20 -5.66
N ILE A 113 2.90 -14.84 -6.77
CA ILE A 113 2.23 -15.98 -7.36
C ILE A 113 3.27 -17.05 -7.58
N LYS A 114 3.27 -18.07 -6.71
CA LYS A 114 3.99 -19.32 -6.97
C LYS A 114 3.23 -20.16 -7.99
#